data_AF-V5I7D3-F1
#
_entry.id   AF-V5I7D3-F1
#
_cell.length_a   1.000
_cell.length_b   1.000
_cell.length_c   1.000
_cell.angle_alpha   90.00
_cell.angle_beta   90.00
_cell.angle_gamma   90.00
#
_symmetry.space_group_name_H-M   'P 1'
#
loop_
_entity.id
_entity.type
_entity.pdbx_description
1 polymer ?
#
loop_
_entity_poly.entity_id
_entity_poly.type
_entity_poly.pdbx_seq_one_letter_code
_entity_poly.pdbx_strand_id
1 'polypeptide(L)'
;PILSSYMILLKDFIDKIDNVIDIQFLYGYYEPTLLILYEPLKTFSGRVAVRTDTCAMAAISLNLQQKVHPVIWSVSNLPFDCVRAVPIKKPIGGTLIMSVNALIYLNQSIPPYGVSLNSIAEACSNFPLKPQEDIKIT
;
A
#
# COMPACT_ATOMS: atom_id res chain seq x y z
N PRO A 1 -13.61 -25.99 13.29
CA PRO A 1 -13.94 -26.58 11.97
C PRO A 1 -13.35 -25.73 10.84
N ILE A 2 -12.76 -26.36 9.82
CA ILE A 2 -12.16 -25.69 8.66
C ILE A 2 -13.19 -25.71 7.52
N LEU A 3 -13.51 -24.55 6.95
CA LEU A 3 -14.38 -24.43 5.77
C LEU A 3 -13.59 -24.76 4.50
N SER A 4 -14.28 -25.15 3.42
CA SER A 4 -13.65 -25.36 2.12
C SER A 4 -13.00 -24.07 1.61
N SER A 5 -11.73 -24.13 1.24
CA SER A 5 -11.01 -23.01 0.62
C SER A 5 -11.57 -22.69 -0.77
N TYR A 6 -11.43 -21.43 -1.19
CA TYR A 6 -11.71 -21.01 -2.57
C TYR A 6 -10.59 -20.10 -3.08
N MET A 7 -10.41 -20.05 -4.40
CA MET A 7 -9.39 -19.25 -5.06
C MET A 7 -9.99 -17.93 -5.53
N ILE A 8 -9.22 -16.85 -5.38
CA ILE A 8 -9.55 -15.52 -5.88
C ILE A 8 -8.48 -15.14 -6.91
N LEU A 9 -8.89 -14.86 -8.14
CA LEU A 9 -7.97 -14.38 -9.18
C LEU A 9 -7.94 -12.85 -9.15
N LEU A 10 -6.83 -12.28 -8.67
CA LEU A 10 -6.69 -10.83 -8.45
C LEU A 10 -7.01 -9.98 -9.69
N LYS A 11 -6.70 -10.50 -10.88
CA LYS A 11 -6.90 -9.83 -12.17
C LYS A 11 -8.37 -9.58 -12.52
N ASP A 12 -9.31 -10.29 -11.89
CA ASP A 12 -10.73 -10.19 -12.23
C ASP A 12 -11.40 -8.96 -11.63
N PHE A 13 -10.79 -8.34 -10.59
CA PHE A 13 -11.44 -7.28 -9.83
C PHE A 13 -10.53 -6.12 -9.41
N ILE A 14 -9.20 -6.23 -9.54
CA ILE A 14 -8.29 -5.08 -9.43
C ILE A 14 -7.75 -4.77 -10.82
N ASP A 15 -8.08 -3.59 -11.34
CA ASP A 15 -7.58 -3.16 -12.64
C ASP A 15 -6.06 -3.04 -12.61
N LYS A 16 -5.41 -3.65 -13.62
CA LYS A 16 -3.95 -3.66 -13.81
C LYS A 16 -3.16 -4.11 -12.58
N ILE A 17 -3.69 -5.04 -11.77
CA ILE A 17 -2.88 -5.64 -10.72
C ILE A 17 -1.77 -6.51 -11.32
N ASP A 18 -0.54 -6.08 -11.07
CA ASP A 18 0.67 -6.81 -11.38
C ASP A 18 1.70 -6.54 -10.28
N ASN A 19 2.74 -7.38 -10.20
CA ASN A 19 3.87 -7.22 -9.27
C ASN A 19 3.41 -6.96 -7.82
N VAL A 20 2.78 -7.95 -7.20
CA VAL A 20 2.42 -7.85 -5.77
C VAL A 20 3.69 -7.78 -4.93
N ILE A 21 3.76 -6.78 -4.06
CA ILE A 21 4.88 -6.49 -3.15
C ILE A 21 4.61 -7.12 -1.78
N ASP A 22 3.44 -6.85 -1.20
CA ASP A 22 3.07 -7.34 0.14
C ASP A 22 1.54 -7.47 0.30
N ILE A 23 1.11 -8.35 1.20
CA ILE A 23 -0.29 -8.62 1.50
C ILE A 23 -0.47 -8.68 3.02
N GLN A 24 -1.40 -7.89 3.57
CA GLN A 24 -1.64 -7.80 5.01
C GLN A 24 -3.12 -7.66 5.35
N PHE A 25 -3.57 -8.28 6.44
CA PHE A 25 -4.91 -8.03 6.98
C PHE A 25 -4.94 -6.71 7.76
N LEU A 26 -5.98 -5.91 7.52
CA LEU A 26 -6.21 -4.66 8.25
C LEU A 26 -7.03 -4.89 9.51
N TYR A 27 -6.79 -4.05 10.53
CA TYR A 27 -7.55 -4.08 11.77
C TYR A 27 -8.74 -3.13 11.72
N GLY A 28 -9.85 -3.58 12.31
CA GLY A 28 -11.00 -2.73 12.63
C GLY A 28 -12.13 -2.69 11.61
N TYR A 29 -12.05 -3.52 10.58
CA TYR A 29 -13.17 -3.82 9.69
C TYR A 29 -14.04 -4.94 10.28
N TYR A 30 -15.33 -4.92 9.96
CA TYR A 30 -16.28 -5.96 10.36
C TYR A 30 -16.03 -7.26 9.58
N GLU A 31 -15.79 -7.13 8.28
CA GLU A 31 -15.36 -8.23 7.41
C GLU A 31 -13.82 -8.28 7.34
N PRO A 32 -13.23 -9.47 7.16
CA PRO A 32 -11.79 -9.60 6.98
C PRO A 32 -11.35 -8.81 5.74
N THR A 33 -10.59 -7.74 5.99
CA THR A 33 -10.14 -6.83 4.94
C THR A 33 -8.67 -7.07 4.65
N LEU A 34 -8.36 -7.38 3.39
CA LEU A 34 -7.03 -7.68 2.91
C LEU A 34 -6.47 -6.48 2.14
N LEU A 35 -5.37 -5.91 2.61
CA LEU A 35 -4.59 -4.93 1.87
C LEU A 35 -3.58 -5.64 0.99
N ILE A 36 -3.50 -5.21 -0.28
CA ILE A 36 -2.49 -5.62 -1.23
C ILE A 36 -1.72 -4.39 -1.67
N LEU A 37 -0.41 -4.41 -1.47
CA LEU A 37 0.54 -3.44 -2.00
C LEU A 37 1.15 -4.03 -3.28
N TYR A 38 1.09 -3.30 -4.38
CA TYR A 38 1.48 -3.80 -5.70
C TYR A 38 1.99 -2.69 -6.60
N GLU A 39 2.54 -3.07 -7.76
CA GLU A 39 3.08 -2.13 -8.75
C GLU A 39 2.54 -2.48 -10.15
N PRO A 40 1.47 -1.78 -10.61
CA PRO A 40 0.87 -2.02 -11.93
C PRO A 40 1.87 -1.99 -13.09
N LEU A 41 2.86 -1.10 -13.00
CA LEU A 41 3.86 -0.90 -14.02
C LEU A 41 5.25 -0.82 -13.40
N LYS A 42 5.93 -1.96 -13.36
CA LYS A 42 7.23 -2.09 -12.73
C LYS A 42 8.26 -1.06 -13.23
N THR A 43 8.93 -0.40 -12.30
CA THR A 43 10.08 0.48 -12.53
C THR A 43 11.28 0.04 -11.68
N PHE A 44 12.38 0.77 -11.79
CA PHE A 44 13.58 0.59 -10.95
C PHE A 44 14.32 1.92 -10.79
N SER A 45 15.23 2.01 -9.81
CA SER A 45 15.88 3.27 -9.41
C SER A 45 16.57 4.01 -10.57
N GLY A 46 17.16 3.32 -11.54
CA GLY A 46 17.80 3.93 -12.71
C GLY A 46 16.83 4.49 -13.77
N ARG A 47 15.52 4.24 -13.65
CA ARG A 47 14.46 4.76 -14.54
C ARG A 47 13.49 5.71 -13.86
N VAL A 48 13.80 6.13 -12.63
CA VAL A 48 12.97 7.08 -11.85
C VAL A 48 12.69 8.35 -12.64
N ALA A 49 13.67 8.89 -13.37
CA ALA A 49 13.47 10.09 -14.22
C ALA A 49 12.36 9.94 -15.29
N VAL A 50 11.98 8.72 -15.67
CA VAL A 50 10.92 8.44 -16.66
C VAL A 50 9.64 7.95 -15.98
N ARG A 51 9.78 7.20 -14.88
CA ARG A 51 8.67 6.58 -14.15
C ARG A 51 8.93 6.68 -12.65
N THR A 52 8.25 7.61 -12.01
CA THR A 52 8.16 7.74 -10.55
C THR A 52 6.79 7.27 -10.07
N ASP A 53 6.69 7.04 -8.77
CA ASP A 53 5.40 6.85 -8.07
C ASP A 53 4.50 5.78 -8.72
N THR A 54 5.08 4.61 -8.98
CA THR A 54 4.43 3.51 -9.69
C THR A 54 3.68 2.55 -8.77
N CYS A 55 3.91 2.60 -7.46
CA CYS A 55 3.26 1.71 -6.52
C CYS A 55 1.81 2.13 -6.24
N ALA A 56 0.99 1.16 -5.89
CA ALA A 56 -0.40 1.34 -5.51
C ALA A 56 -0.77 0.35 -4.41
N MET A 57 -1.82 0.67 -3.67
CA MET A 57 -2.46 -0.28 -2.77
C MET A 57 -3.95 -0.38 -3.03
N ALA A 58 -4.50 -1.56 -2.74
CA ALA A 58 -5.93 -1.82 -2.74
C ALA A 58 -6.29 -2.63 -1.49
N ALA A 59 -7.36 -2.25 -0.81
CA ALA A 59 -7.96 -2.99 0.29
C ALA A 59 -9.26 -3.64 -0.18
N ILE A 60 -9.36 -4.94 0.04
CA ILE A 60 -10.44 -5.80 -0.41
C ILE A 60 -11.19 -6.32 0.82
N SER A 61 -12.51 -6.15 0.86
CA SER A 61 -13.34 -6.79 1.89
C SER A 61 -13.66 -8.22 1.47
N LEU A 62 -13.45 -9.22 2.32
CA LEU A 62 -13.71 -10.62 1.97
C LEU A 62 -15.01 -11.11 2.60
N ASN A 63 -16.05 -11.30 1.78
CA ASN A 63 -17.28 -11.96 2.22
C ASN A 63 -17.19 -13.47 1.97
N LEU A 64 -16.90 -14.25 3.03
CA LEU A 64 -16.69 -15.70 2.93
C LEU A 64 -17.97 -16.50 2.62
N GLN A 65 -19.15 -15.95 2.92
CA GLN A 65 -20.43 -16.64 2.69
C GLN A 65 -20.87 -16.54 1.22
N GLN A 66 -20.80 -15.32 0.68
CA GLN A 66 -21.21 -15.02 -0.70
C GLN A 66 -20.07 -15.18 -1.71
N LYS A 67 -18.82 -15.33 -1.23
CA LYS A 67 -17.60 -15.37 -2.05
C LYS A 67 -17.39 -14.11 -2.90
N VAL A 68 -17.95 -12.98 -2.47
CA VAL A 68 -17.80 -11.66 -3.10
C VAL A 68 -16.70 -10.90 -2.38
N HIS A 69 -15.90 -10.15 -3.14
CA HIS A 69 -14.71 -9.48 -2.62
C HIS A 69 -14.50 -8.09 -3.24
N PRO A 70 -15.30 -7.08 -2.84
CA PRO A 70 -15.20 -5.75 -3.42
C PRO A 70 -13.93 -5.00 -2.94
N VAL A 71 -13.37 -4.19 -3.82
CA VAL A 71 -12.33 -3.21 -3.46
C VAL A 71 -13.02 -2.04 -2.75
N ILE A 72 -12.71 -1.84 -1.47
CA ILE A 72 -13.34 -0.82 -0.62
C ILE A 72 -12.51 0.45 -0.49
N TRP A 73 -11.21 0.37 -0.79
CA TRP A 73 -10.29 1.49 -0.69
C TRP A 73 -9.06 1.23 -1.56
N SER A 74 -8.61 2.24 -2.28
CA SER A 74 -7.39 2.19 -3.07
C SER A 74 -6.66 3.51 -3.01
N VAL A 75 -5.33 3.44 -3.13
CA VAL A 75 -4.45 4.61 -3.25
C VAL A 75 -3.43 4.28 -4.33
N SER A 76 -3.36 5.14 -5.34
CA SER A 76 -2.36 5.09 -6.41
C SER A 76 -1.25 6.10 -6.16
N ASN A 77 -0.21 6.06 -7.00
CA ASN A 77 0.87 7.05 -6.99
C ASN A 77 1.67 7.06 -5.68
N LEU A 78 1.83 5.89 -5.05
CA LEU A 78 2.77 5.70 -3.94
C LEU A 78 4.20 5.64 -4.49
N PRO A 79 5.23 6.03 -3.70
CA PRO A 79 6.62 5.96 -4.12
C PRO A 79 6.98 4.60 -4.72
N PHE A 80 7.75 4.61 -5.81
CA PHE A 80 8.11 3.39 -6.55
C PHE A 80 8.91 2.37 -5.72
N ASP A 81 9.53 2.82 -4.63
CA ASP A 81 10.42 2.07 -3.76
C ASP A 81 9.70 1.53 -2.52
N CYS A 82 8.37 1.37 -2.55
CA CYS A 82 7.62 0.71 -1.49
C CYS A 82 8.09 -0.74 -1.29
N VAL A 83 8.28 -1.13 -0.02
CA VAL A 83 8.84 -2.45 0.35
C VAL A 83 7.82 -3.31 1.08
N ARG A 84 7.02 -2.71 1.97
CA ARG A 84 6.05 -3.46 2.78
C ARG A 84 4.92 -2.59 3.29
N ALA A 85 3.80 -3.24 3.62
CA ALA A 85 2.72 -2.63 4.38
C ALA A 85 2.74 -3.17 5.82
N VAL A 86 2.43 -2.31 6.79
CA VAL A 86 2.33 -2.69 8.20
C VAL A 86 0.96 -2.26 8.71
N PRO A 87 0.03 -3.19 8.98
CA PRO A 87 -1.29 -2.85 9.47
C PRO A 87 -1.20 -2.32 10.90
N ILE A 88 -1.87 -1.21 11.18
CA ILE A 88 -1.86 -0.57 12.50
C ILE A 88 -3.08 -1.04 13.29
N LYS A 89 -2.85 -1.47 14.53
CA LYS A 89 -3.90 -1.95 15.44
C LYS A 89 -4.82 -0.80 15.88
N LYS A 90 -6.01 -1.15 16.37
CA LYS A 90 -6.87 -0.20 17.10
C LYS A 90 -6.11 0.38 18.31
N PRO A 91 -6.36 1.65 18.70
CA PRO A 91 -7.46 2.51 18.25
C PRO A 91 -7.19 3.31 16.97
N ILE A 92 -5.94 3.46 16.56
CA ILE A 92 -5.54 4.34 15.43
C ILE A 92 -6.03 3.76 14.09
N GLY A 93 -5.80 2.46 13.87
CA GLY A 93 -6.18 1.80 12.62
C GLY A 93 -5.38 2.29 11.40
N GLY A 94 -5.77 1.83 10.22
CA GLY A 94 -5.07 2.14 8.97
C GLY A 94 -3.84 1.25 8.74
N THR A 95 -2.91 1.75 7.93
CA THR A 95 -1.71 1.03 7.52
C THR A 95 -0.53 1.98 7.39
N LEU A 96 0.66 1.47 7.63
CA LEU A 96 1.92 2.16 7.40
C LEU A 96 2.59 1.52 6.19
N ILE A 97 2.77 2.28 5.12
CA ILE A 97 3.56 1.87 3.97
C ILE A 97 5.00 2.28 4.22
N MET A 98 5.89 1.31 4.20
CA MET A 98 7.33 1.53 4.29
C MET A 98 7.89 1.51 2.87
N SER A 99 8.63 2.56 2.51
CA SER A 99 9.49 2.57 1.34
C SER A 99 10.96 2.69 1.74
N VAL A 100 11.87 2.61 0.78
CA VAL A 100 13.31 2.74 1.06
C VAL A 100 13.63 4.12 1.62
N ASN A 101 13.02 5.17 1.08
CA ASN A 101 13.35 6.56 1.43
C ASN A 101 12.24 7.30 2.20
N ALA A 102 11.06 6.71 2.40
CA ALA A 102 9.92 7.37 3.02
C ALA A 102 9.07 6.43 3.88
N LEU A 103 8.27 7.03 4.76
CA LEU A 103 7.28 6.34 5.59
C LEU A 103 5.93 7.03 5.41
N ILE A 104 4.90 6.27 5.04
CA ILE A 104 3.59 6.83 4.69
C ILE A 104 2.50 6.15 5.52
N TYR A 105 1.80 6.94 6.32
CA TYR A 105 0.58 6.52 7.00
C TYR A 105 -0.64 6.75 6.10
N LEU A 106 -1.43 5.69 5.92
CA LEU A 106 -2.65 5.70 5.14
C LEU A 106 -3.81 5.22 6.00
N ASN A 107 -4.95 5.90 5.89
CA ASN A 107 -6.21 5.52 6.52
C ASN A 107 -7.37 5.96 5.61
N GLN A 108 -8.51 5.27 5.65
CA GLN A 108 -9.68 5.59 4.82
C GLN A 108 -10.32 6.93 5.19
N SER A 109 -10.23 7.34 6.45
CA SER A 109 -10.95 8.52 6.96
C SER A 109 -10.13 9.80 6.96
N ILE A 110 -8.81 9.73 6.73
CA ILE A 110 -7.94 10.90 6.74
C ILE A 110 -7.04 10.92 5.50
N PRO A 111 -6.64 12.10 5.02
CA PRO A 111 -5.74 12.19 3.88
C PRO A 111 -4.40 11.48 4.16
N PRO A 112 -3.73 10.98 3.11
CA PRO A 112 -2.41 10.39 3.23
C PRO A 112 -1.42 11.31 3.92
N TYR A 113 -0.63 10.77 4.85
CA TYR A 113 0.42 11.51 5.52
C TYR A 113 1.74 10.77 5.37
N GLY A 114 2.69 11.38 4.65
CA GLY A 114 4.00 10.80 4.42
C GLY A 114 5.14 11.68 4.90
N VAL A 115 6.22 11.04 5.33
CA VAL A 115 7.47 11.70 5.72
C VAL A 115 8.64 11.14 4.92
N SER A 116 9.55 12.02 4.48
CA SER A 116 10.82 11.61 3.88
C SER A 116 11.84 11.33 4.99
N LEU A 117 12.56 10.23 4.83
CA LEU A 117 13.57 9.75 5.77
C LEU A 117 14.99 10.20 5.38
N ASN A 118 15.17 10.62 4.13
CA ASN A 118 16.40 11.17 3.59
C ASN A 118 16.10 12.11 2.41
N SER A 119 17.12 12.79 1.90
CA SER A 119 16.99 13.75 0.79
C SER A 119 16.74 13.10 -0.58
N ILE A 120 16.93 11.78 -0.72
CA ILE A 120 16.71 11.06 -1.99
C ILE A 120 15.21 10.99 -2.29
N ALA A 121 14.37 10.88 -1.26
CA ALA A 121 12.92 10.85 -1.41
C ALA A 121 12.38 12.06 -2.18
N GLU A 122 12.91 13.26 -1.90
CA GLU A 122 12.50 14.52 -2.54
C GLU A 122 12.85 14.57 -4.04
N ALA A 123 13.90 13.86 -4.46
CA ALA A 123 14.32 13.79 -5.85
C ALA A 123 13.61 12.69 -6.66
N CYS A 124 13.04 11.69 -5.99
CA CYS A 124 12.59 10.45 -6.62
C CYS A 124 11.08 10.19 -6.53
N SER A 125 10.35 10.98 -5.73
CA SER A 125 8.91 10.85 -5.57
C SER A 125 8.23 12.22 -5.62
N ASN A 126 7.10 12.28 -6.33
CA ASN A 126 6.22 13.46 -6.31
C ASN A 126 5.14 13.35 -5.23
N PHE A 127 5.14 12.26 -4.46
CA PHE A 127 4.21 12.10 -3.35
C PHE A 127 4.47 13.21 -2.32
N PRO A 128 3.43 13.82 -1.73
CA PRO A 128 3.60 14.90 -0.76
C PRO A 128 4.20 14.36 0.55
N LEU A 129 5.54 14.38 0.62
CA LEU A 129 6.33 13.97 1.78
C LEU A 129 6.80 15.21 2.55
N LYS A 130 6.72 15.15 3.88
CA LYS A 130 7.32 16.16 4.76
C LYS A 130 8.71 15.68 5.21
N PRO A 131 9.75 16.54 5.17
CA PRO A 131 11.05 16.17 5.73
C PRO A 131 10.92 15.92 7.22
N GLN A 132 11.37 14.74 7.66
CA GLN A 132 11.41 14.41 9.07
C GLN A 132 12.72 14.92 9.68
N GLU A 133 12.60 15.85 10.62
CA GLU A 133 13.76 16.39 11.35
C GLU A 133 14.40 15.31 12.23
N ASP A 134 15.70 15.49 12.51
CA ASP A 134 16.54 14.64 13.37
C ASP A 134 16.68 13.17 12.92
N ILE A 135 16.42 12.86 11.65
CA ILE A 135 16.71 11.54 11.06
C ILE A 135 18.00 11.59 10.24
N LYS A 136 18.98 10.77 10.64
CA LYS A 136 20.21 10.49 9.86
C LYS A 136 20.23 9.02 9.47
N ILE A 137 19.61 8.70 8.34
CA ILE A 137 19.74 7.39 7.70
C ILE A 137 20.69 7.58 6.52
N THR A 138 21.95 7.23 6.74
CA THR A 138 23.05 7.21 5.75
C THR A 138 23.54 5.79 5.55
#